data_AF-A0A6C0CUV8-F1
#
_entry.id   AF-A0A6C0CUV8-F1
#
_cell.length_a   1.000
_cell.length_b   1.000
_cell.length_c   1.000
_cell.angle_alpha   90.00
_cell.angle_beta   90.00
_cell.angle_gamma   90.00
#
_symmetry.space_group_name_H-M   'P 1'
#
loop_
_entity.id
_entity.type
_entity.pdbx_description
1 polymer ?
#
loop_
_entity_poly.entity_id
_entity_poly.type
_entity_poly.pdbx_seq_one_letter_code
_entity_poly.pdbx_strand_id
1 'polypeptide(L)'
;MKGNYNHRENEHDNDSDSDNSHYHHHCSQDSNLILDVAVLCQEYSPVEINCNNSHIVNLDEISISEDTFRNIFYPYGENFGIDPKKSCVNDFFYITFLAPYRKVDCKPFYLLEEIIKNTEEDLNVSRNCFTTCSLTDLRNDLLKIKSLCDLNCCSLSCSLTWSNIITMMRDYSLVNNYPKNIRPLFVVNVIFKSPNPCVKPTVVKFNYRVHSICLK
;
A
#
# COMPACT_ATOMS: atom_id res chain seq x y z
N MET A 1 66.02 -36.66 -52.96
CA MET A 1 66.52 -37.44 -51.81
C MET A 1 65.47 -37.34 -50.70
N LYS A 2 64.94 -38.51 -50.28
CA LYS A 2 64.28 -38.89 -49.00
C LYS A 2 63.53 -37.77 -48.25
N GLY A 3 62.21 -37.78 -48.16
CA GLY A 3 61.37 -38.70 -47.36
C GLY A 3 60.65 -37.83 -46.29
N ASN A 4 59.47 -38.09 -45.75
CA ASN A 4 58.58 -39.25 -45.74
C ASN A 4 57.15 -38.77 -45.38
N TYR A 5 56.18 -39.60 -45.74
CA TYR A 5 54.74 -39.52 -45.48
C TYR A 5 54.34 -39.51 -44.00
N ASN A 6 53.12 -39.01 -43.70
CA ASN A 6 52.09 -39.84 -43.06
C ASN A 6 50.65 -39.36 -43.31
N HIS A 7 49.84 -40.34 -43.71
CA HIS A 7 48.38 -40.39 -43.87
C HIS A 7 47.64 -40.13 -42.55
N ARG A 8 46.43 -39.56 -42.62
CA ARG A 8 45.17 -40.31 -42.39
C ARG A 8 43.94 -39.47 -42.74
N GLU A 9 43.12 -40.04 -43.61
CA GLU A 9 41.71 -39.72 -43.82
C GLU A 9 40.90 -40.20 -42.60
N ASN A 10 39.76 -39.53 -42.35
CA ASN A 10 38.50 -40.18 -42.02
C ASN A 10 37.36 -39.16 -42.14
N GLU A 11 36.47 -39.45 -43.09
CA GLU A 11 35.11 -38.94 -43.19
C GLU A 11 34.25 -39.52 -42.06
N HIS A 12 33.31 -38.73 -41.53
CA HIS A 12 31.93 -39.16 -41.25
C HIS A 12 31.11 -37.98 -40.67
N ASP A 13 30.14 -37.56 -41.48
CA ASP A 13 28.70 -37.48 -41.18
C ASP A 13 28.16 -36.80 -39.91
N ASN A 14 27.18 -35.91 -40.21
CA ASN A 14 25.89 -35.72 -39.54
C ASN A 14 25.91 -35.25 -38.07
N ASP A 15 25.36 -34.07 -37.77
CA ASP A 15 23.91 -33.86 -37.70
C ASP A 15 23.61 -32.42 -37.27
N SER A 16 22.41 -32.01 -37.67
CA SER A 16 21.68 -30.80 -37.33
C SER A 16 21.63 -30.48 -35.83
N ASP A 17 21.96 -29.24 -35.47
CA ASP A 17 21.47 -28.61 -34.24
C ASP A 17 20.68 -27.33 -34.58
N SER A 18 19.37 -27.50 -34.50
CA SER A 18 18.34 -26.48 -34.40
C SER A 18 18.34 -25.81 -33.04
N ASP A 19 17.94 -24.54 -33.02
CA ASP A 19 17.21 -23.86 -31.95
C ASP A 19 17.79 -23.85 -30.52
N ASN A 20 18.27 -22.67 -30.10
CA ASN A 20 17.55 -21.89 -29.08
C ASN A 20 18.27 -20.56 -28.84
N SER A 21 17.89 -19.51 -29.58
CA SER A 21 18.16 -18.16 -29.12
C SER A 21 17.26 -17.89 -27.92
N HIS A 22 17.77 -18.18 -26.72
CA HIS A 22 17.16 -17.78 -25.46
C HIS A 22 16.99 -16.26 -25.47
N TYR A 23 15.77 -15.81 -25.77
CA TYR A 23 15.30 -14.51 -25.33
C TYR A 23 15.31 -14.55 -23.81
N HIS A 24 16.39 -14.07 -23.21
CA HIS A 24 16.38 -13.66 -21.82
C HIS A 24 15.37 -12.53 -21.69
N HIS A 25 14.12 -12.90 -21.38
CA HIS A 25 13.20 -12.02 -20.70
C HIS A 25 13.89 -11.63 -19.38
N HIS A 26 14.62 -10.51 -19.40
CA HIS A 26 14.91 -9.76 -18.20
C HIS A 26 13.57 -9.34 -17.62
N CYS A 27 12.99 -10.18 -16.76
CA CYS A 27 12.11 -9.70 -15.72
C CYS A 27 12.96 -8.78 -14.86
N SER A 28 12.87 -7.47 -15.10
CA SER A 28 13.27 -6.49 -14.12
C SER A 28 12.48 -6.80 -12.86
N GLN A 29 13.14 -7.41 -11.88
CA GLN A 29 12.62 -7.53 -10.53
C GLN A 29 12.54 -6.09 -10.01
N ASP A 30 11.40 -5.45 -10.24
CA ASP A 30 11.08 -4.17 -9.62
C ASP A 30 11.04 -4.43 -8.11
N SER A 31 12.15 -4.09 -7.45
CA SER A 31 12.33 -4.24 -6.02
C SER A 31 11.43 -3.21 -5.33
N ASN A 32 10.22 -3.64 -4.97
CA ASN A 32 9.20 -2.79 -4.40
C ASN A 32 9.43 -2.65 -2.89
N LEU A 33 10.21 -1.65 -2.49
CA LEU A 33 10.30 -1.21 -1.10
C LEU A 33 8.90 -0.80 -0.61
N ILE A 34 8.40 -1.43 0.46
CA ILE A 34 7.13 -1.08 1.12
C ILE A 34 7.46 -0.43 2.46
N LEU A 35 6.85 0.73 2.75
CA LEU A 35 7.03 1.45 4.01
C LEU A 35 5.68 1.83 4.61
N ASP A 36 5.42 1.41 5.85
CA ASP A 36 4.33 1.95 6.65
C ASP A 36 4.71 3.35 7.14
N VAL A 37 4.15 4.37 6.49
CA VAL A 37 4.53 5.77 6.69
C VAL A 37 3.79 6.40 7.86
N ALA A 38 2.52 6.06 8.05
CA ALA A 38 1.71 6.60 9.13
C ALA A 38 0.56 5.67 9.53
N VAL A 39 0.12 5.83 10.77
CA VAL A 39 -1.06 5.17 11.33
C VAL A 39 -1.99 6.23 11.91
N LEU A 40 -3.16 6.36 11.30
CA LEU A 40 -4.28 7.17 11.77
C LEU A 40 -5.27 6.26 12.50
N CYS A 41 -5.78 6.69 13.64
CA CYS A 41 -6.69 5.92 14.47
C CYS A 41 -7.93 6.73 14.83
N GLN A 42 -9.11 6.26 14.43
CA GLN A 42 -10.35 6.86 14.89
C GLN A 42 -10.59 6.51 16.36
N GLU A 43 -10.61 7.52 17.23
CA GLU A 43 -10.79 7.34 18.67
C GLU A 43 -12.27 7.03 18.99
N TYR A 44 -12.61 5.74 19.09
CA TYR A 44 -13.88 5.29 19.66
C TYR A 44 -13.73 4.54 20.99
N SER A 45 -12.51 4.14 21.37
CA SER A 45 -12.29 3.29 22.53
C SER A 45 -10.81 3.27 22.97
N PRO A 46 -10.53 3.16 24.28
CA PRO A 46 -9.17 2.96 24.81
C PRO A 46 -8.58 1.57 24.53
N VAL A 47 -9.31 0.67 23.86
CA VAL A 47 -8.83 -0.68 23.51
C VAL A 47 -7.50 -0.59 22.76
N GLU A 48 -6.48 -1.27 23.29
CA GLU A 48 -5.13 -1.33 22.72
C GLU A 48 -5.14 -2.06 21.37
N ILE A 49 -4.39 -1.52 20.40
CA ILE A 49 -4.27 -2.13 19.07
C ILE A 49 -3.26 -3.27 19.19
N ASN A 50 -3.73 -4.51 19.10
CA ASN A 50 -2.84 -5.66 18.95
C ASN A 50 -2.69 -5.97 17.46
N CYS A 51 -1.47 -5.81 16.91
CA CYS A 51 -1.19 -5.86 15.46
C CYS A 51 -1.61 -7.17 14.78
N ASN A 52 -1.82 -8.24 15.55
CA ASN A 52 -2.14 -9.58 15.03
C ASN A 52 -3.64 -9.93 15.08
N ASN A 53 -4.50 -9.02 15.54
CA ASN A 53 -5.93 -9.29 15.71
C ASN A 53 -6.79 -8.15 15.14
N SER A 54 -6.61 -7.84 13.87
CA SER A 54 -7.39 -6.84 13.14
C SER A 54 -7.81 -7.36 11.77
N HIS A 55 -8.95 -6.87 11.27
CA HIS A 55 -9.35 -7.06 9.88
C HIS A 55 -8.54 -6.12 9.00
N ILE A 56 -7.83 -6.64 8.01
CA ILE A 56 -6.98 -5.84 7.12
C ILE A 56 -7.66 -5.67 5.77
N VAL A 57 -7.92 -4.43 5.40
CA VAL A 57 -8.48 -4.04 4.10
C VAL A 57 -7.37 -3.37 3.30
N ASN A 58 -6.86 -4.05 2.28
CA ASN A 58 -5.85 -3.51 1.37
C ASN A 58 -6.53 -2.83 0.20
N LEU A 59 -6.54 -1.49 0.19
CA LEU A 59 -7.05 -0.76 -0.97
C LEU A 59 -6.08 -0.92 -2.15
N ASP A 60 -6.63 -0.90 -3.37
CA ASP A 60 -5.84 -0.92 -4.60
C ASP A 60 -4.84 0.25 -4.63
N GLU A 61 -3.72 0.06 -5.34
CA GLU A 61 -2.64 1.05 -5.41
C GLU A 61 -3.08 2.39 -6.01
N ILE A 62 -2.60 3.46 -5.41
CA ILE A 62 -2.82 4.84 -5.81
C ILE A 62 -1.50 5.38 -6.35
N SER A 63 -1.42 5.57 -7.66
CA SER A 63 -0.24 6.19 -8.30
C SER A 63 -0.17 7.67 -7.98
N ILE A 64 0.96 8.14 -7.43
CA ILE A 64 1.15 9.52 -6.99
C ILE A 64 2.59 9.99 -7.16
N SER A 65 2.79 11.28 -7.45
CA SER A 65 4.13 11.88 -7.50
C SER A 65 4.69 12.13 -6.09
N GLU A 66 6.02 12.19 -5.95
CA GLU A 66 6.65 12.63 -4.69
C GLU A 66 6.10 13.99 -4.23
N ASP A 67 6.07 14.97 -5.13
CA ASP A 67 5.64 16.34 -4.81
C ASP A 67 4.20 16.36 -4.29
N THR A 68 3.29 15.65 -4.96
CA THR A 68 1.89 15.56 -4.52
C THR A 68 1.78 14.84 -3.19
N PHE A 69 2.47 13.72 -3.01
CA PHE A 69 2.46 12.97 -1.75
C PHE A 69 2.97 13.83 -0.58
N ARG A 70 4.07 14.56 -0.78
CA ARG A 70 4.64 15.47 0.22
C ARG A 70 3.72 16.65 0.50
N ASN A 71 3.09 17.23 -0.51
CA ASN A 71 2.15 18.33 -0.30
C ASN A 71 0.95 17.91 0.55
N ILE A 72 0.48 16.66 0.38
CA ILE A 72 -0.65 16.13 1.14
C ILE A 72 -0.25 15.77 2.58
N PHE A 73 0.84 15.00 2.74
CA PHE A 73 1.18 14.31 3.99
C PHE A 73 2.36 14.93 4.75
N TYR A 74 3.13 15.80 4.11
CA TYR A 74 4.24 16.54 4.71
C TYR A 74 4.17 18.04 4.36
N PRO A 75 3.01 18.71 4.56
CA PRO A 75 2.77 20.09 4.11
C PRO A 75 3.70 21.12 4.78
N TYR A 76 4.40 20.72 5.85
CA TYR A 76 5.37 21.52 6.61
C TYR A 76 6.80 20.95 6.52
N GLY A 77 7.06 20.02 5.61
CA GLY A 77 8.39 19.50 5.29
C GLY A 77 8.72 18.16 5.95
N GLU A 78 8.89 18.13 7.28
CA GLU A 78 9.50 16.97 7.96
C GLU A 78 8.51 16.02 8.62
N ASN A 79 7.50 16.56 9.30
CA ASN A 79 6.55 15.77 10.08
C ASN A 79 5.32 15.40 9.25
N PHE A 80 4.81 14.19 9.48
CA PHE A 80 3.56 13.76 8.89
C PHE A 80 2.41 14.63 9.42
N GLY A 81 1.55 15.09 8.52
CA GLY A 81 0.34 15.82 8.85
C GLY A 81 -0.49 16.08 7.61
N ILE A 82 -1.80 16.21 7.78
CA ILE A 82 -2.72 16.56 6.71
C ILE A 82 -3.25 17.95 7.05
N ASP A 83 -3.07 18.92 6.15
CA ASP A 83 -3.67 20.25 6.29
C ASP A 83 -5.00 20.28 5.53
N PRO A 84 -6.15 20.29 6.22
CA PRO A 84 -7.44 20.22 5.54
C PRO A 84 -7.70 21.38 4.59
N LYS A 85 -7.09 22.55 4.84
CA LYS A 85 -7.27 23.73 4.00
C LYS A 85 -6.52 23.64 2.68
N LYS A 86 -5.45 22.84 2.62
CA LYS A 86 -4.63 22.63 1.42
C LYS A 86 -5.05 21.37 0.66
N SER A 87 -5.20 20.25 1.37
CA SER A 87 -5.30 18.92 0.75
C SER A 87 -6.73 18.55 0.31
N CYS A 88 -7.78 19.03 0.99
CA CYS A 88 -9.14 18.55 0.69
C CYS A 88 -9.82 19.24 -0.51
N VAL A 89 -9.14 20.16 -1.22
CA VAL A 89 -9.70 20.82 -2.43
C VAL A 89 -9.12 20.24 -3.71
N ASN A 90 -7.79 20.20 -3.86
CA ASN A 90 -7.15 19.77 -5.10
C ASN A 90 -6.78 18.29 -5.10
N ASP A 91 -6.51 17.72 -3.92
CA ASP A 91 -5.96 16.36 -3.77
C ASP A 91 -6.96 15.39 -3.15
N PHE A 92 -8.25 15.76 -3.11
CA PHE A 92 -9.32 14.99 -2.48
C PHE A 92 -9.35 13.52 -2.93
N PHE A 93 -9.12 13.26 -4.21
CA PHE A 93 -9.14 11.92 -4.79
C PHE A 93 -8.01 11.02 -4.27
N TYR A 94 -6.92 11.58 -3.73
CA TYR A 94 -5.83 10.82 -3.12
C TYR A 94 -6.13 10.42 -1.68
N ILE A 95 -7.07 11.08 -1.01
CA ILE A 95 -7.33 10.88 0.42
C ILE A 95 -8.77 10.47 0.74
N THR A 96 -9.62 10.28 -0.26
CA THR A 96 -11.04 9.95 -0.05
C THR A 96 -11.29 8.47 0.22
N PHE A 97 -12.36 8.18 0.97
CA PHE A 97 -12.95 6.84 1.15
C PHE A 97 -14.11 6.55 0.18
N LEU A 98 -14.49 7.51 -0.67
CA LEU A 98 -15.66 7.37 -1.52
C LEU A 98 -15.46 6.26 -2.56
N ALA A 99 -16.46 5.38 -2.68
CA ALA A 99 -16.46 4.21 -3.55
C ALA A 99 -16.10 4.45 -5.03
N PRO A 100 -16.44 5.59 -5.67
CA PRO A 100 -15.99 5.87 -7.04
C PRO A 100 -14.47 5.95 -7.20
N TYR A 101 -13.74 6.25 -6.12
CA TYR A 101 -12.29 6.48 -6.15
C TYR A 101 -11.48 5.40 -5.43
N ARG A 102 -12.15 4.48 -4.71
CA ARG A 102 -11.48 3.44 -3.93
C ARG A 102 -12.01 2.07 -4.25
N LYS A 103 -11.08 1.12 -4.28
CA LYS A 103 -11.32 -0.25 -4.67
C LYS A 103 -10.52 -1.22 -3.83
N VAL A 104 -11.00 -2.45 -3.78
CA VAL A 104 -10.30 -3.64 -3.29
C VAL A 104 -10.48 -4.69 -4.37
N ASP A 105 -9.37 -5.25 -4.87
CA ASP A 105 -9.35 -6.22 -5.96
C ASP A 105 -10.15 -5.73 -7.18
N CYS A 106 -9.93 -4.46 -7.57
CA CYS A 106 -10.60 -3.77 -8.66
C CYS A 106 -12.13 -3.57 -8.49
N LYS A 107 -12.71 -3.89 -7.33
CA LYS A 107 -14.13 -3.68 -7.03
C LYS A 107 -14.34 -2.46 -6.12
N PRO A 108 -15.41 -1.67 -6.29
CA PRO A 108 -15.66 -0.50 -5.46
C PRO A 108 -15.66 -0.83 -3.96
N PHE A 109 -14.94 -0.02 -3.19
CA PHE A 109 -14.84 -0.15 -1.74
C PHE A 109 -15.90 0.71 -1.04
N TYR A 110 -16.63 0.13 -0.09
CA TYR A 110 -17.62 0.83 0.72
C TYR A 110 -17.28 0.66 2.19
N LEU A 111 -16.75 1.72 2.82
CA LEU A 111 -16.30 1.69 4.22
C LEU A 111 -17.37 1.15 5.17
N LEU A 112 -18.61 1.65 5.06
CA LEU A 112 -19.72 1.20 5.92
C LEU A 112 -20.01 -0.29 5.79
N GLU A 113 -20.09 -0.82 4.57
CA GLU A 113 -20.39 -2.23 4.35
C GLU A 113 -19.26 -3.12 4.87
N GLU A 114 -18.00 -2.69 4.73
CA GLU A 114 -16.85 -3.42 5.24
C GLU A 114 -16.86 -3.49 6.78
N ILE A 115 -17.13 -2.36 7.46
CA ILE A 115 -17.23 -2.32 8.91
C ILE A 115 -18.39 -3.20 9.42
N ILE A 116 -19.55 -3.14 8.77
CA ILE A 116 -20.71 -3.98 9.13
C ILE A 116 -20.37 -5.46 8.93
N LYS A 117 -19.81 -5.83 7.78
CA LYS A 117 -19.44 -7.20 7.45
C LYS A 117 -18.45 -7.78 8.47
N ASN A 118 -17.40 -7.04 8.82
CA ASN A 118 -16.42 -7.47 9.82
C ASN A 118 -17.06 -7.67 11.21
N THR A 119 -18.01 -6.80 11.55
CA THR A 119 -18.78 -6.93 12.81
C THR A 119 -19.70 -8.16 12.79
N GLU A 120 -20.38 -8.44 11.67
CA GLU A 120 -21.20 -9.64 11.48
C GLU A 120 -20.36 -10.91 11.64
N GLU A 121 -19.16 -10.94 11.06
CA GLU A 121 -18.21 -12.06 11.13
C GLU A 121 -17.68 -12.28 12.55
N ASP A 122 -17.22 -11.22 13.24
CA ASP A 122 -16.65 -11.34 14.59
C ASP A 122 -17.67 -11.76 15.65
N LEU A 123 -18.91 -11.26 15.53
CA LEU A 123 -19.98 -11.59 16.46
C LEU A 123 -20.78 -12.83 16.06
N ASN A 124 -20.55 -13.35 14.85
CA ASN A 124 -21.33 -14.44 14.26
C ASN A 124 -22.85 -14.17 14.30
N VAL A 125 -23.25 -12.93 13.97
CA VAL A 125 -24.65 -12.50 13.92
C VAL A 125 -24.94 -11.77 12.61
N SER A 126 -26.19 -11.83 12.16
CA SER A 126 -26.63 -11.03 11.00
C SER A 126 -26.84 -9.58 11.39
N ARG A 127 -26.68 -8.65 10.43
CA ARG A 127 -27.04 -7.22 10.57
C ARG A 127 -28.47 -6.99 11.05
N ASN A 128 -29.37 -7.94 10.82
CA ASN A 128 -30.75 -7.87 11.29
C ASN A 128 -30.88 -8.06 12.82
N CYS A 129 -29.81 -8.45 13.50
CA CYS A 129 -29.76 -8.58 14.96
C CYS A 129 -29.37 -7.29 15.68
N PHE A 130 -28.88 -6.26 14.96
CA PHE A 130 -28.61 -4.95 15.55
C PHE A 130 -29.91 -4.16 15.67
N THR A 131 -29.99 -3.31 16.69
CA THR A 131 -31.11 -2.37 16.79
C THR A 131 -31.04 -1.35 15.65
N THR A 132 -32.21 -0.94 15.14
CA THR A 132 -32.30 0.07 14.08
C THR A 132 -31.59 1.37 14.46
N CYS A 133 -31.68 1.77 15.73
CA CYS A 133 -31.00 2.97 16.24
C CYS A 133 -29.47 2.80 16.14
N SER A 134 -28.91 1.70 16.66
CA SER A 134 -27.46 1.46 16.63
C SER A 134 -26.88 1.43 15.20
N LEU A 135 -27.59 0.80 14.25
CA LEU A 135 -27.16 0.79 12.85
C LEU A 135 -27.25 2.18 12.21
N THR A 136 -28.30 2.94 12.54
CA THR A 136 -28.49 4.30 12.02
C THR A 136 -27.39 5.23 12.53
N ASP A 137 -27.05 5.15 13.81
CA ASP A 137 -25.99 5.94 14.42
C ASP A 137 -24.63 5.61 13.81
N LEU A 138 -24.28 4.32 13.71
CA LEU A 138 -23.05 3.87 13.05
C LEU A 138 -22.97 4.36 11.59
N ARG A 139 -24.07 4.23 10.85
CA ARG A 139 -24.17 4.73 9.47
C ARG A 139 -23.94 6.22 9.39
N ASN A 140 -24.59 7.00 10.25
CA ASN A 140 -24.45 8.45 10.27
C ASN A 140 -23.03 8.89 10.62
N ASP A 141 -22.36 8.17 11.52
CA ASP A 141 -21.00 8.49 11.91
C ASP A 141 -19.99 8.15 10.81
N LEU A 142 -20.10 6.98 10.19
CA LEU A 142 -19.21 6.60 9.08
C LEU A 142 -19.47 7.43 7.81
N LEU A 143 -20.70 7.87 7.55
CA LEU A 143 -21.02 8.75 6.41
C LEU A 143 -20.41 10.16 6.51
N LYS A 144 -20.03 10.60 7.72
CA LYS A 144 -19.30 11.87 7.91
C LYS A 144 -17.84 11.75 7.43
N ILE A 145 -17.30 10.53 7.37
CA ILE A 145 -15.90 10.27 7.01
C ILE A 145 -15.80 10.09 5.50
N LYS A 146 -15.57 11.19 4.77
CA LYS A 146 -15.44 11.16 3.31
C LYS A 146 -13.98 11.05 2.88
N SER A 147 -13.05 11.46 3.73
CA SER A 147 -11.63 11.55 3.47
C SER A 147 -10.80 11.43 4.75
N LEU A 148 -9.49 11.29 4.59
CA LEU A 148 -8.53 11.35 5.70
C LEU A 148 -8.58 12.68 6.46
N CYS A 149 -9.06 13.77 5.84
CA CYS A 149 -9.25 15.07 6.50
C CYS A 149 -10.36 15.04 7.56
N ASP A 150 -11.34 14.15 7.41
CA ASP A 150 -12.52 14.05 8.28
C ASP A 150 -12.22 13.21 9.55
N LEU A 151 -11.05 12.60 9.60
CA LEU A 151 -10.53 11.95 10.80
C LEU A 151 -10.03 13.05 11.74
N ASN A 152 -10.46 13.05 13.01
CA ASN A 152 -10.00 14.01 14.00
C ASN A 152 -8.46 14.05 14.01
N CYS A 153 -7.83 15.21 13.79
CA CYS A 153 -6.37 15.30 13.57
C CYS A 153 -5.49 14.87 14.77
N CYS A 154 -6.07 14.62 15.95
CA CYS A 154 -5.40 14.00 17.10
C CYS A 154 -5.21 12.48 16.96
N SER A 155 -5.76 11.88 15.91
CA SER A 155 -5.74 10.46 15.58
C SER A 155 -4.39 9.90 15.12
N LEU A 156 -3.32 10.70 15.00
CA LEU A 156 -2.03 10.18 14.53
C LEU A 156 -1.37 9.35 15.63
N SER A 157 -1.38 8.03 15.48
CA SER A 157 -0.77 7.11 16.44
C SER A 157 0.74 7.07 16.31
N CYS A 158 1.25 7.01 15.08
CA CYS A 158 2.68 7.06 14.76
C CYS A 158 2.89 7.43 13.31
N SER A 159 4.08 7.96 13.00
CA SER A 159 4.49 8.28 11.64
C SER A 159 6.00 8.32 11.50
N LEU A 160 6.48 8.06 10.29
CA LEU A 160 7.84 8.37 9.89
C LEU A 160 7.98 9.84 9.52
N THR A 161 9.10 10.43 9.86
CA THR A 161 9.49 11.73 9.30
C THR A 161 9.98 11.56 7.87
N TRP A 162 9.98 12.63 7.08
CA TRP A 162 10.44 12.57 5.69
C TRP A 162 11.92 12.16 5.61
N SER A 163 12.78 12.68 6.49
CA SER A 163 14.20 12.29 6.52
C SER A 163 14.40 10.80 6.84
N ASN A 164 13.58 10.20 7.70
CA ASN A 164 13.62 8.77 7.98
C ASN A 164 13.26 7.95 6.74
N ILE A 165 12.23 8.35 6.00
CA ILE A 165 11.84 7.70 4.73
C ILE A 165 13.02 7.74 3.74
N ILE A 166 13.61 8.92 3.53
CA ILE A 166 14.74 9.07 2.61
C ILE A 166 15.93 8.21 3.03
N THR A 167 16.25 8.18 4.33
CA THR A 167 17.33 7.32 4.86
C THR A 167 17.06 5.85 4.59
N MET A 168 15.86 5.35 4.92
CA MET A 168 15.46 3.96 4.64
C MET A 168 15.53 3.62 3.15
N MET A 169 15.14 4.55 2.27
CA MET A 169 15.24 4.36 0.83
C MET A 169 16.69 4.30 0.34
N ARG A 170 17.59 5.15 0.86
CA ARG A 170 19.01 5.11 0.53
C ARG A 170 19.64 3.80 1.00
N ASP A 171 19.36 3.39 2.23
CA ASP A 171 19.87 2.12 2.79
C ASP A 171 19.40 0.93 1.95
N TYR A 172 18.11 0.92 1.57
CA TYR A 172 17.58 -0.10 0.68
C TYR A 172 18.27 -0.10 -0.70
N SER A 173 18.55 1.07 -1.26
CA SER A 173 19.26 1.21 -2.54
C SER A 173 20.68 0.65 -2.46
N LEU A 174 21.39 0.89 -1.36
CA LEU A 174 22.75 0.41 -1.12
C LEU A 174 22.79 -1.12 -1.03
N VAL A 175 21.85 -1.71 -0.30
CA VAL A 175 21.76 -3.17 -0.13
C VAL A 175 21.39 -3.87 -1.44
N ASN A 176 20.55 -3.26 -2.27
CA ASN A 176 20.02 -3.87 -3.49
C ASN A 176 20.73 -3.43 -4.78
N ASN A 177 22.01 -3.01 -4.70
CA ASN A 177 22.84 -2.64 -5.85
C ASN A 177 22.23 -1.55 -6.76
N TYR A 178 21.72 -0.47 -6.16
CA TYR A 178 21.18 0.72 -6.85
C TYR A 178 20.15 0.39 -7.92
N PRO A 179 18.93 -0.04 -7.55
CA PRO A 179 17.83 -0.06 -8.50
C PRO A 179 17.64 1.36 -9.00
N LYS A 180 17.99 1.64 -10.26
CA LYS A 180 17.94 3.00 -10.84
C LYS A 180 16.54 3.62 -10.79
N ASN A 181 15.50 2.83 -10.48
CA ASN A 181 14.09 3.20 -10.45
C ASN A 181 13.35 2.55 -9.27
N ILE A 182 13.69 2.90 -8.03
CA ILE A 182 12.85 2.47 -6.88
C ILE A 182 11.51 3.20 -6.96
N ARG A 183 10.42 2.44 -7.00
CA ARG A 183 9.04 2.95 -6.89
C ARG A 183 8.44 2.43 -5.60
N PRO A 184 8.73 3.08 -4.45
CA PRO A 184 8.28 2.53 -3.19
C PRO A 184 6.75 2.58 -3.07
N LEU A 185 6.22 1.67 -2.26
CA LEU A 185 4.83 1.67 -1.84
C LEU A 185 4.77 2.26 -0.43
N PHE A 186 4.27 3.48 -0.31
CA PHE A 186 4.04 4.12 0.98
C PHE A 186 2.64 3.78 1.47
N VAL A 187 2.53 3.27 2.69
CA VAL A 187 1.28 2.81 3.28
C VAL A 187 0.84 3.76 4.38
N VAL A 188 -0.36 4.33 4.24
CA VAL A 188 -1.03 5.05 5.31
C VAL A 188 -2.15 4.16 5.84
N ASN A 189 -2.04 3.76 7.09
CA ASN A 189 -3.00 2.88 7.76
C ASN A 189 -4.06 3.73 8.46
N VAL A 190 -5.34 3.37 8.31
CA VAL A 190 -6.44 3.98 9.05
C VAL A 190 -7.17 2.93 9.86
N ILE A 191 -7.22 3.11 11.17
CA ILE A 191 -7.77 2.15 12.12
C ILE A 191 -9.14 2.62 12.58
N PHE A 192 -10.15 1.80 12.31
CA PHE A 192 -11.51 1.94 12.79
C PHE A 192 -11.71 0.97 13.96
N LYS A 193 -11.86 1.50 15.16
CA LYS A 193 -12.11 0.72 16.37
C LYS A 193 -13.60 0.57 16.63
N SER A 194 -13.99 -0.57 17.18
CA SER A 194 -15.32 -0.77 17.75
C SER A 194 -15.31 -0.55 19.26
N PRO A 195 -16.38 0.01 19.85
CA PRO A 195 -16.54 0.01 21.30
C PRO A 195 -16.81 -1.41 21.85
N ASN A 196 -17.22 -2.36 21.02
CA ASN A 196 -17.41 -3.76 21.44
C ASN A 196 -16.05 -4.48 21.40
N PRO A 197 -15.52 -4.99 22.54
CA PRO A 197 -14.23 -5.66 22.59
C PRO A 197 -14.19 -7.01 21.85
N CYS A 198 -15.36 -7.60 21.56
CA CYS A 198 -15.45 -8.80 20.74
C CYS A 198 -15.32 -8.52 19.24
N VAL A 199 -15.35 -7.24 18.83
CA VAL A 199 -15.19 -6.82 17.43
C VAL A 199 -13.77 -6.30 17.24
N LYS A 200 -13.05 -6.92 16.32
CA LYS A 200 -11.67 -6.57 16.02
C LYS A 200 -11.62 -5.22 15.30
N PRO A 201 -10.55 -4.42 15.48
CA PRO A 201 -10.36 -3.23 14.69
C PRO A 201 -10.31 -3.56 13.19
N THR A 202 -10.81 -2.66 12.36
CA THR A 202 -10.62 -2.71 10.90
C THR A 202 -9.53 -1.72 10.51
N VAL A 203 -8.48 -2.21 9.85
CA VAL A 203 -7.36 -1.40 9.34
C VAL A 203 -7.51 -1.28 7.83
N VAL A 204 -7.78 -0.06 7.37
CA VAL A 204 -7.83 0.27 5.94
C VAL A 204 -6.48 0.82 5.52
N LYS A 205 -5.81 0.14 4.58
CA LYS A 205 -4.49 0.52 4.07
C LYS A 205 -4.62 1.29 2.76
N PHE A 206 -4.20 2.55 2.77
CA PHE A 206 -4.02 3.34 1.55
C PHE A 206 -2.61 3.10 1.02
N ASN A 207 -2.52 2.45 -0.14
CA ASN A 207 -1.27 2.02 -0.75
C ASN A 207 -0.86 3.02 -1.84
N TYR A 208 0.08 3.91 -1.55
CA TYR A 208 0.55 4.95 -2.48
C TYR A 208 1.80 4.49 -3.22
N ARG A 209 1.68 4.22 -4.51
CA ARG A 209 2.82 3.94 -5.38
C ARG A 209 3.46 5.26 -5.77
N VAL A 210 4.54 5.63 -5.08
CA VAL A 210 5.19 6.92 -5.29
C VAL A 210 6.22 6.83 -6.41
N HIS A 211 6.12 7.74 -7.37
CA HIS A 211 7.06 7.86 -8.47
C HIS A 211 7.84 9.18 -8.42
N SER A 212 8.99 9.18 -9.10
CA SER A 212 9.88 10.34 -9.23
C SER A 212 10.53 10.80 -7.92
N ILE A 213 10.84 9.88 -6.99
CA ILE A 213 11.50 10.27 -5.74
C ILE A 213 12.94 10.71 -5.98
N CYS A 214 13.27 11.90 -5.49
CA CYS A 214 14.60 12.47 -5.57
C CYS A 214 15.40 12.19 -4.29
N LEU A 215 16.29 11.20 -4.33
CA LEU A 215 17.26 10.91 -3.28
C LEU A 215 18.44 11.90 -3.37
N LYS A 216 18.22 13.19 -3.09
CA LYS A 216 19.32 14.18 -3.00
C LYS A 216 20.17 13.96 -1.77
#